data_AF-A0A6I7F942-F1
#
_entry.id   AF-A0A6I7F942-F1
#
_cell.length_a   1.000
_cell.length_b   1.000
_cell.length_c   1.000
_cell.angle_alpha   90.00
_cell.angle_beta   90.00
_cell.angle_gamma   90.00
#
_symmetry.space_group_name_H-M   'P 1'
#
loop_
_entity.id
_entity.type
_entity.pdbx_description
1 polymer ?
#
loop_
_entity_poly.entity_id
_entity_poly.type
_entity_poly.pdbx_seq_one_letter_code
_entity_poly.pdbx_strand_id
1 'polypeptide(L)'
;MQGWIKLHRKLRNNPVFNNPNLLRLWLICLTEASHTSRKQMIGNQVVNLSPGQFVTGRFDIAEMFNEGLKKSDRVSGKATVYRWLEKLQEMNFLSIKKTNKFSIVTINNWVLYQQEGLQNDHQNEHQMNNKRSSNEHQMITNKNVKNEEEEENLSAFQQIENKFLQRKGSLFLSPMDSQSINRLLKDQVPLEYILKWIDEIFNEYKPKHRADTIKSFAYCEKGILDRWAKLQRQQSNVKEFPNKKKQNSFDALAEYAREHGIQMGG
;
A
#
# COMPACT_ATOMS: atom_id res chain seq x y z
N MET A 1 -21.72 -12.12 18.56
CA MET A 1 -20.35 -12.37 18.08
C MET A 1 -19.48 -12.59 19.32
N GLN A 2 -18.87 -13.77 19.47
CA GLN A 2 -17.87 -14.01 20.50
C GLN A 2 -16.50 -13.88 19.84
N GLY A 3 -15.61 -13.07 20.43
CA GLY A 3 -14.30 -12.80 19.85
C GLY A 3 -13.65 -11.58 20.48
N TRP A 4 -12.40 -11.36 20.09
CA TRP A 4 -11.60 -10.21 20.49
C TRP A 4 -11.05 -9.54 19.23
N ILE A 5 -10.85 -8.22 19.31
CA ILE A 5 -10.18 -7.44 18.27
C ILE A 5 -8.85 -6.93 18.82
N LYS A 6 -7.81 -6.93 17.99
CA LYS A 6 -6.53 -6.26 18.30
C LYS A 6 -6.67 -4.76 18.08
N LEU A 7 -6.30 -3.96 19.09
CA LEU A 7 -6.21 -2.51 18.97
C LEU A 7 -4.76 -2.05 19.08
N HIS A 8 -4.27 -1.35 18.07
CA HIS A 8 -2.87 -0.92 18.04
C HIS A 8 -2.63 0.32 18.93
N ARG A 9 -1.56 0.32 19.75
CA ARG A 9 -1.24 1.41 20.70
C ARG A 9 -1.03 2.78 20.03
N LYS A 10 -0.59 2.80 18.77
CA LYS A 10 -0.46 4.04 17.95
C LYS A 10 -1.76 4.83 17.82
N LEU A 11 -2.93 4.22 18.05
CA LEU A 11 -4.20 4.95 18.08
C LEU A 11 -4.17 6.13 19.04
N ARG A 12 -3.47 6.04 20.19
CA ARG A 12 -3.36 7.14 21.16
C ARG A 12 -2.74 8.42 20.58
N ASN A 13 -1.90 8.29 19.55
CA ASN A 13 -1.22 9.42 18.94
C ASN A 13 -2.05 10.04 17.80
N ASN A 14 -3.21 9.46 17.48
CA ASN A 14 -4.06 9.92 16.38
C ASN A 14 -5.14 10.88 16.90
N PRO A 15 -5.46 11.96 16.14
CA PRO A 15 -6.55 12.88 16.48
C PRO A 15 -7.91 12.22 16.75
N VAL A 16 -8.19 11.05 16.15
CA VAL A 16 -9.41 10.27 16.42
C VAL A 16 -9.55 9.92 17.89
N PHE A 17 -8.45 9.60 18.57
CA PHE A 17 -8.47 9.24 20.00
C PHE A 17 -8.87 10.41 20.90
N ASN A 18 -8.61 11.65 20.46
CA ASN A 18 -8.94 12.86 21.22
C ASN A 18 -10.41 13.28 21.10
N ASN A 19 -11.17 12.68 20.17
CA ASN A 19 -12.59 12.95 20.01
C ASN A 19 -13.38 11.71 20.45
N PRO A 20 -14.07 11.75 21.62
CA PRO A 20 -14.77 10.59 22.17
C PRO A 20 -15.81 9.99 21.23
N ASN A 21 -16.55 10.83 20.49
CA ASN A 21 -17.57 10.37 19.55
C ASN A 21 -16.95 9.68 18.33
N LEU A 22 -15.85 10.25 17.81
CA LEU A 22 -15.17 9.68 16.65
C LEU A 22 -14.43 8.38 17.01
N LEU A 23 -13.82 8.32 18.20
CA LEU A 23 -13.23 7.11 18.75
C LEU A 23 -14.29 6.02 18.96
N ARG A 24 -15.44 6.37 19.56
CA ARG A 24 -16.56 5.43 19.73
C ARG A 24 -17.02 4.86 18.39
N LEU A 25 -17.22 5.72 17.40
CA LEU A 25 -17.62 5.29 16.06
C LEU A 25 -16.57 4.37 15.42
N TRP A 26 -15.29 4.69 15.57
CA TRP A 26 -14.21 3.84 15.09
C TRP A 26 -14.22 2.46 15.73
N LEU A 27 -14.42 2.38 17.05
CA LEU A 27 -14.52 1.10 17.76
C LEU A 27 -15.73 0.29 17.29
N ILE A 28 -16.88 0.93 17.07
CA ILE A 28 -18.06 0.27 16.49
C ILE A 28 -17.73 -0.32 15.11
N CYS A 29 -17.07 0.44 14.25
CA CYS A 29 -16.67 -0.04 12.92
C CYS A 29 -15.74 -1.27 13.01
N LEU A 30 -14.80 -1.26 13.96
CA LEU A 30 -13.89 -2.40 14.17
C LEU A 30 -14.59 -3.65 14.68
N THR A 31 -15.59 -3.50 15.55
CA THR A 31 -16.34 -4.64 16.10
C THR A 31 -17.41 -5.15 15.15
N GLU A 32 -17.92 -4.31 14.25
CA GLU A 32 -18.94 -4.68 13.27
C GLU A 32 -18.34 -5.35 12.03
N ALA A 33 -17.07 -5.04 11.72
CA ALA A 33 -16.36 -5.64 10.59
C ALA A 33 -16.32 -7.17 10.68
N SER A 34 -16.60 -7.84 9.56
CA SER A 34 -16.63 -9.30 9.49
C SER A 34 -15.23 -9.87 9.74
N HIS A 35 -15.11 -10.92 10.55
CA HIS A 35 -13.83 -11.62 10.79
C HIS A 35 -13.50 -12.67 9.72
N THR A 36 -14.52 -13.18 9.04
CA THR A 36 -14.42 -14.16 7.96
C THR A 36 -15.38 -13.76 6.85
N SER A 37 -15.13 -14.26 5.64
CA SER A 37 -16.04 -14.04 4.52
C SER A 37 -17.44 -14.56 4.87
N ARG A 38 -18.48 -13.73 4.67
CA ARG A 38 -19.88 -14.10 4.94
C ARG A 38 -20.83 -13.50 3.93
N LYS A 39 -21.92 -14.23 3.67
CA LYS A 39 -23.02 -13.73 2.84
C LYS A 39 -24.05 -13.07 3.73
N GLN A 40 -24.45 -11.86 3.39
CA GLN A 40 -25.51 -11.13 4.08
C GLN A 40 -26.60 -10.76 3.08
N MET A 41 -27.85 -11.03 3.46
CA MET A 41 -29.01 -10.70 2.65
C MET A 41 -29.51 -9.31 3.02
N ILE A 42 -29.60 -8.41 2.04
CA ILE A 42 -30.05 -7.02 2.22
C ILE A 42 -31.14 -6.73 1.20
N GLY A 43 -32.36 -6.59 1.69
CA GLY A 43 -33.55 -6.45 0.84
C GLY A 43 -33.78 -7.73 0.03
N ASN A 44 -33.45 -7.70 -1.26
CA ASN A 44 -33.55 -8.84 -2.18
C ASN A 44 -32.19 -9.19 -2.83
N GLN A 45 -31.10 -8.64 -2.31
CA GLN A 45 -29.76 -8.83 -2.86
C GLN A 45 -28.88 -9.56 -1.84
N VAL A 46 -28.10 -10.54 -2.33
CA VAL A 46 -27.06 -11.20 -1.54
C VAL A 46 -25.76 -10.43 -1.71
N VAL A 47 -25.23 -9.92 -0.61
CA VAL A 47 -23.95 -9.22 -0.56
C VAL A 47 -22.92 -10.17 0.06
N ASN A 48 -21.82 -10.41 -0.67
CA ASN A 48 -20.66 -11.11 -0.14
C ASN A 48 -19.78 -10.08 0.57
N LEU A 49 -19.49 -10.30 1.85
CA LEU A 49 -18.60 -9.48 2.65
C LEU A 49 -17.30 -10.24 2.88
N SER A 50 -16.17 -9.60 2.58
CA SER A 50 -14.83 -10.09 2.90
C SER A 50 -14.46 -9.74 4.37
N PRO A 51 -13.40 -10.36 4.92
CA PRO A 51 -12.89 -9.99 6.24
C PRO A 51 -12.51 -8.50 6.28
N GLY A 52 -12.86 -7.82 7.38
CA GLY A 52 -12.71 -6.38 7.52
C GLY A 52 -13.82 -5.55 6.87
N GLN A 53 -14.84 -6.17 6.27
CA GLN A 53 -15.97 -5.46 5.67
C GLN A 53 -17.27 -5.64 6.48
N PHE A 54 -18.09 -4.60 6.46
CA PHE A 54 -19.47 -4.65 6.92
C PHE A 54 -20.39 -3.79 6.06
N VAL A 55 -21.70 -4.06 6.12
CA VAL A 55 -22.70 -3.23 5.46
C VAL A 55 -23.39 -2.34 6.47
N THR A 56 -23.62 -1.09 6.10
CA THR A 56 -24.40 -0.16 6.91
C THR A 56 -25.13 0.88 6.06
N GLY A 57 -26.24 1.40 6.58
CA GLY A 57 -26.90 2.61 6.09
C GLY A 57 -26.73 3.81 7.04
N ARG A 58 -27.19 4.98 6.60
CA ARG A 58 -27.22 6.21 7.42
C ARG A 58 -28.06 6.04 8.69
N PHE A 59 -29.12 5.26 8.63
CA PHE A 59 -29.98 4.98 9.77
C PHE A 59 -29.33 3.96 10.71
N ASP A 60 -28.88 2.83 10.17
CA ASP A 60 -28.28 1.74 10.94
C ASP A 60 -27.04 2.19 11.72
N ILE A 61 -26.10 2.92 11.10
CA ILE A 61 -24.90 3.39 11.80
C ILE A 61 -25.25 4.37 12.93
N ALA A 62 -26.30 5.18 12.75
CA ALA A 62 -26.74 6.11 13.78
C ALA A 62 -27.45 5.39 14.93
N GLU A 63 -28.17 4.31 14.63
CA GLU A 63 -28.77 3.44 15.64
C GLU A 63 -27.70 2.71 16.45
N MET A 64 -26.77 2.02 15.79
CA MET A 64 -25.63 1.36 16.44
C MET A 64 -24.82 2.32 17.31
N PHE A 65 -24.59 3.56 16.83
CA PHE A 65 -23.88 4.56 17.62
C PHE A 65 -24.59 4.93 18.93
N ASN A 66 -25.92 5.07 18.85
CA ASN A 66 -26.77 5.48 19.95
C ASN A 66 -27.17 4.34 20.89
N GLU A 67 -26.87 3.10 20.52
CA GLU A 67 -27.17 1.93 21.33
C GLU A 67 -26.48 2.01 22.70
N GLY A 68 -27.25 1.69 23.75
CA GLY A 68 -26.81 1.78 25.15
C GLY A 68 -26.63 3.21 25.70
N LEU A 69 -26.77 4.27 24.88
CA LEU A 69 -26.65 5.65 25.36
C LEU A 69 -27.94 6.18 25.99
N LYS A 70 -27.79 7.02 27.03
CA LYS A 70 -28.88 7.79 27.61
C LYS A 70 -29.38 8.82 26.60
N LYS A 71 -30.65 9.23 26.72
CA LYS A 71 -31.27 10.20 25.79
C LYS A 71 -30.45 11.50 25.64
N SER A 72 -29.81 11.98 26.70
CA SER A 72 -28.95 13.18 26.70
C SER A 72 -27.71 13.04 25.83
N ASP A 73 -27.17 11.83 25.73
CA ASP A 73 -25.88 11.56 25.10
C ASP A 73 -26.06 11.06 23.65
N ARG A 74 -27.31 10.80 23.25
CA ARG A 74 -27.65 10.36 21.91
C ARG A 74 -27.48 11.48 20.89
N VAL A 75 -26.98 11.10 19.73
CA VAL A 75 -26.92 11.97 18.56
C VAL A 75 -28.23 11.85 17.78
N SER A 76 -29.09 12.86 17.90
CA SER A 76 -30.37 12.92 17.19
C SER A 76 -30.22 13.02 15.66
N GLY A 77 -29.11 13.62 15.21
CA GLY A 77 -28.81 13.79 13.80
C GLY A 77 -28.31 12.50 13.16
N LYS A 78 -29.19 11.74 12.52
CA LYS A 78 -28.82 10.53 11.75
C LYS A 78 -27.73 10.80 10.68
N ALA A 79 -27.74 12.02 10.13
CA ALA A 79 -26.70 12.50 9.21
C ALA A 79 -25.32 12.62 9.85
N THR A 80 -25.30 13.01 11.13
CA THR A 80 -24.09 13.42 11.84
C THR A 80 -23.13 12.26 12.00
N VAL A 81 -23.65 11.08 12.37
CA VAL A 81 -22.84 9.87 12.52
C VAL A 81 -22.28 9.43 11.16
N TYR A 82 -23.09 9.48 10.10
CA TYR A 82 -22.62 9.16 8.75
C TYR A 82 -21.54 10.14 8.25
N ARG A 83 -21.67 11.44 8.55
CA ARG A 83 -20.62 12.43 8.24
C ARG A 83 -19.32 12.16 9.01
N TRP A 84 -19.40 11.66 10.24
CA TRP A 84 -18.21 11.21 10.96
C TRP A 84 -17.58 9.97 10.33
N LEU A 85 -18.39 9.06 9.79
CA LEU A 85 -17.91 7.91 9.01
C LEU A 85 -17.15 8.38 7.75
N GLU A 86 -17.68 9.37 7.03
CA GLU A 86 -16.98 10.00 5.90
C GLU A 86 -15.68 10.69 6.34
N LYS A 87 -15.68 11.32 7.52
CA LYS A 87 -14.46 11.89 8.08
C LYS A 87 -13.41 10.82 8.39
N LEU A 88 -13.81 9.64 8.89
CA LEU A 88 -12.90 8.50 9.07
C LEU A 88 -12.34 8.02 7.72
N GLN A 89 -13.14 8.06 6.65
CA GLN A 89 -12.66 7.80 5.29
C GLN A 89 -11.61 8.82 4.84
N GLU A 90 -11.85 10.12 5.04
CA GLU A 90 -10.88 11.18 4.71
C GLU A 90 -9.54 11.01 5.47
N MET A 91 -9.60 10.51 6.70
CA MET A 91 -8.41 10.19 7.50
C MET A 91 -7.81 8.81 7.19
N ASN A 92 -8.30 8.12 6.15
CA ASN A 92 -7.83 6.84 5.67
C ASN A 92 -7.94 5.66 6.67
N PHE A 93 -8.89 5.73 7.61
CA PHE A 93 -9.18 4.62 8.54
C PHE A 93 -9.99 3.50 7.88
N LEU A 94 -10.85 3.88 6.94
CA LEU A 94 -11.77 2.99 6.24
C LEU A 94 -12.06 3.52 4.85
N SER A 95 -12.67 2.69 4.02
CA SER A 95 -13.14 3.03 2.67
C SER A 95 -14.64 2.75 2.57
N ILE A 96 -15.40 3.62 1.91
CA ILE A 96 -16.86 3.49 1.78
C ILE A 96 -17.25 3.35 0.31
N LYS A 97 -17.80 2.18 -0.05
CA LYS A 97 -18.46 1.98 -1.34
C LYS A 97 -19.97 2.24 -1.19
N LYS A 98 -20.40 3.42 -1.63
CA LYS A 98 -21.81 3.84 -1.57
C LYS A 98 -22.64 3.14 -2.65
N THR A 99 -23.85 2.73 -2.30
CA THR A 99 -24.89 2.29 -3.24
C THR A 99 -26.18 3.07 -2.98
N ASN A 100 -27.22 2.83 -3.80
CA ASN A 100 -28.51 3.51 -3.63
C ASN A 100 -29.24 3.13 -2.33
N LYS A 101 -28.95 1.97 -1.74
CA LYS A 101 -29.67 1.45 -0.57
C LYS A 101 -28.81 1.32 0.68
N PHE A 102 -27.54 0.98 0.51
CA PHE A 102 -26.60 0.73 1.61
C PHE A 102 -25.18 1.15 1.22
N SER A 103 -24.27 1.13 2.18
CA SER A 103 -22.84 1.32 1.96
C SER A 103 -22.08 0.11 2.45
N ILE A 104 -21.09 -0.33 1.67
CA ILE A 104 -20.10 -1.32 2.13
C ILE A 104 -18.94 -0.53 2.69
N VAL A 105 -18.62 -0.78 3.95
CA VAL A 105 -17.49 -0.15 4.66
C VAL A 105 -16.39 -1.20 4.80
N THR A 106 -15.19 -0.85 4.35
CA THR A 106 -13.99 -1.67 4.46
C THR A 106 -13.02 -1.01 5.43
N ILE A 107 -12.62 -1.73 6.48
CA ILE A 107 -11.57 -1.28 7.40
C ILE A 107 -10.22 -1.36 6.69
N ASN A 108 -9.53 -0.22 6.55
CA ASN A 108 -8.24 -0.20 5.87
C ASN A 108 -7.20 -0.93 6.73
N ASN A 109 -6.32 -1.70 6.08
CA ASN A 109 -5.24 -2.45 6.75
C ASN A 109 -5.74 -3.49 7.78
N TRP A 110 -7.01 -3.93 7.71
CA TRP A 110 -7.61 -4.88 8.67
C TRP A 110 -6.78 -6.16 8.84
N VAL A 111 -6.33 -6.73 7.72
CA VAL A 111 -5.52 -7.97 7.68
C VAL A 111 -4.23 -7.81 8.49
N LEU A 112 -3.55 -6.67 8.38
CA LEU A 112 -2.30 -6.40 9.11
C LEU A 112 -2.48 -6.40 10.62
N TYR A 113 -3.68 -6.10 11.12
CA TYR A 113 -3.95 -5.98 12.55
C TYR A 113 -4.64 -7.18 13.14
N GLN A 114 -5.50 -7.89 12.38
CA GLN A 114 -6.34 -8.96 12.92
C GLN A 114 -5.86 -10.36 12.56
N GLN A 115 -4.95 -10.53 11.59
CA GLN A 115 -4.43 -11.85 11.26
C GLN A 115 -3.50 -12.38 12.36
N GLU A 116 -3.72 -13.61 12.81
CA GLU A 116 -2.75 -14.36 13.60
C GLU A 116 -1.64 -14.87 12.67
N GLY A 117 -0.37 -14.59 13.00
CA GLY A 117 0.76 -15.18 12.27
C GLY A 117 1.82 -14.23 11.71
N LEU A 118 1.65 -12.89 11.76
CA LEU A 118 2.77 -11.96 11.58
C LEU A 118 3.41 -11.65 12.93
N GLN A 119 4.00 -12.68 13.53
CA GLN A 119 4.97 -12.52 14.61
C GLN A 119 6.19 -11.78 14.04
N ASN A 120 6.28 -10.47 14.30
CA ASN A 120 7.56 -9.81 14.53
C ASN A 120 8.03 -10.09 15.98
N ASP A 121 7.87 -11.33 16.45
CA ASP A 121 8.53 -11.80 17.68
C ASP A 121 9.95 -12.20 17.29
N HIS A 122 10.80 -11.21 17.06
CA HIS A 122 12.23 -11.26 17.31
C HIS A 122 12.82 -9.89 17.00
N GLN A 123 12.77 -8.99 18.00
CA GLN A 123 13.93 -8.19 18.38
C GLN A 123 13.60 -7.38 19.65
N ASN A 124 14.42 -7.60 20.68
CA ASN A 124 14.50 -6.90 21.96
C ASN A 124 13.61 -7.37 23.11
N GLU A 125 13.79 -8.62 23.53
CA GLU A 125 13.98 -8.88 24.96
C GLU A 125 15.44 -9.28 25.18
N HIS A 126 16.25 -8.30 25.57
CA HIS A 126 17.59 -8.55 26.10
C HIS A 126 17.45 -9.27 27.44
N GLN A 127 18.07 -10.44 27.51
CA GLN A 127 18.87 -10.97 28.63
C GLN A 127 18.47 -10.51 30.04
N MET A 128 17.91 -11.45 30.81
CA MET A 128 18.51 -11.97 32.05
C MET A 128 17.56 -13.01 32.66
N ASN A 129 17.82 -14.30 32.45
CA ASN A 129 18.21 -15.22 33.53
C ASN A 129 18.47 -16.60 32.92
N ASN A 130 19.74 -17.00 32.97
CA ASN A 130 20.20 -18.31 32.55
C ASN A 130 19.99 -19.28 33.73
N LYS A 131 19.17 -20.32 33.54
CA LYS A 131 19.49 -21.70 33.96
C LYS A 131 18.42 -22.71 33.51
N ARG A 132 18.82 -23.43 32.45
CA ARG A 132 18.71 -24.89 32.23
C ARG A 132 17.34 -25.57 32.18
N SER A 133 17.09 -26.17 31.01
CA SER A 133 16.81 -27.60 30.72
C SER A 133 15.69 -27.66 29.66
N SER A 134 15.74 -28.33 28.51
CA SER A 134 16.56 -29.45 28.02
C SER A 134 16.48 -29.51 26.48
N ASN A 135 17.56 -30.01 25.85
CA ASN A 135 17.76 -30.64 24.52
C ASN A 135 16.82 -30.36 23.33
N GLU A 136 17.35 -29.74 22.25
CA GLU A 136 17.84 -30.37 20.99
C GLU A 136 16.72 -30.52 19.93
N HIS A 137 16.41 -29.47 19.15
CA HIS A 137 16.96 -29.11 17.83
C HIS A 137 16.79 -30.15 16.68
N GLN A 138 16.01 -29.68 15.70
CA GLN A 138 16.14 -29.82 14.23
C GLN A 138 15.48 -31.03 13.55
N MET A 139 14.48 -30.75 12.71
CA MET A 139 14.69 -30.61 11.26
C MET A 139 13.57 -29.75 10.65
N ILE A 140 13.93 -28.56 10.16
CA ILE A 140 13.07 -27.71 9.34
C ILE A 140 13.34 -28.11 7.90
N THR A 141 12.32 -28.64 7.22
CA THR A 141 12.33 -28.78 5.76
C THR A 141 11.36 -27.77 5.18
N ASN A 142 11.93 -26.83 4.43
CA ASN A 142 11.23 -25.80 3.66
C ASN A 142 10.17 -26.43 2.75
N LYS A 143 8.92 -25.98 2.88
CA LYS A 143 7.96 -25.97 1.77
C LYS A 143 7.35 -24.59 1.66
N ASN A 144 7.85 -23.85 0.67
CA ASN A 144 7.15 -22.77 0.00
C ASN A 144 5.70 -23.21 -0.27
N VAL A 145 4.74 -22.57 0.39
CA VAL A 145 3.37 -22.55 -0.10
C VAL A 145 3.19 -21.19 -0.76
N LYS A 146 3.31 -21.21 -2.09
CA LYS A 146 2.65 -20.24 -2.96
C LYS A 146 1.16 -20.23 -2.55
N ASN A 147 0.71 -19.14 -1.95
CA ASN A 147 -0.69 -18.77 -2.01
C ASN A 147 -0.80 -17.64 -3.04
N GLU A 148 -0.86 -18.06 -4.30
CA GLU A 148 -1.60 -17.34 -5.33
C GLU A 148 -3.10 -17.57 -5.03
N GLU A 149 -3.93 -16.60 -5.40
CA GLU A 149 -5.41 -16.58 -5.32
C GLU A 149 -6.05 -15.95 -4.07
N GLU A 150 -6.13 -14.61 -4.07
CA GLU A 150 -7.37 -13.84 -3.99
C GLU A 150 -7.04 -12.35 -4.23
N GLU A 151 -6.79 -11.97 -5.49
CA GLU A 151 -6.74 -10.56 -5.89
C GLU A 151 -8.15 -9.97 -5.83
N GLU A 152 -8.55 -9.49 -4.65
CA GLU A 152 -9.39 -8.29 -4.63
C GLU A 152 -8.63 -7.24 -5.44
N ASN A 153 -9.24 -6.69 -6.51
CA ASN A 153 -8.66 -5.67 -7.38
C ASN A 153 -8.31 -4.40 -6.57
N LEU A 154 -7.20 -4.45 -5.83
CA LEU A 154 -6.66 -3.33 -5.07
C LEU A 154 -6.21 -2.29 -6.10
N SER A 155 -6.67 -1.05 -5.92
CA SER A 155 -6.24 0.05 -6.77
C SER A 155 -4.71 0.19 -6.74
N ALA A 156 -4.11 0.68 -7.83
CA ALA A 156 -2.67 0.90 -7.90
C ALA A 156 -2.14 1.71 -6.71
N PHE A 157 -2.92 2.69 -6.25
CA PHE A 157 -2.62 3.46 -5.03
C PHE A 157 -2.51 2.56 -3.80
N GLN A 158 -3.51 1.71 -3.55
CA GLN A 158 -3.54 0.81 -2.40
C GLN A 158 -2.39 -0.20 -2.43
N GLN A 159 -2.01 -0.70 -3.62
CA GLN A 159 -0.88 -1.61 -3.75
C GLN A 159 0.44 -0.94 -3.35
N ILE A 160 0.67 0.30 -3.81
CA ILE A 160 1.87 1.08 -3.46
C ILE A 160 1.86 1.44 -1.98
N GLU A 161 0.71 1.89 -1.46
CA GLU A 161 0.52 2.22 -0.05
C GLU A 161 0.84 1.02 0.84
N ASN A 162 0.19 -0.13 0.59
CA ASN A 162 0.38 -1.35 1.37
C ASN A 162 1.85 -1.78 1.36
N LYS A 163 2.49 -1.76 0.19
CA LYS A 163 3.90 -2.12 0.04
C LYS A 163 4.81 -1.22 0.86
N PHE A 164 4.61 0.09 0.78
CA PHE A 164 5.42 1.05 1.53
C PHE A 164 5.19 0.92 3.05
N LEU A 165 3.94 0.80 3.48
CA LEU A 165 3.59 0.65 4.89
C LEU A 165 4.16 -0.64 5.49
N GLN A 166 4.11 -1.75 4.73
CA GLN A 166 4.72 -3.02 5.10
C GLN A 166 6.23 -2.88 5.33
N ARG A 167 6.97 -2.22 4.42
CA ARG A 167 8.43 -2.03 4.56
C ARG A 167 8.79 -1.03 5.66
N LYS A 168 7.98 0.01 5.85
CA LYS A 168 8.18 1.06 6.86
C LYS A 168 7.83 0.62 8.28
N GLY A 169 6.98 -0.40 8.45
CA GLY A 169 6.39 -0.74 9.76
C GLY A 169 5.42 0.35 10.28
N SER A 170 4.82 1.11 9.36
CA SER A 170 3.82 2.14 9.66
C SER A 170 2.42 1.63 9.35
N LEU A 171 1.44 2.10 10.12
CA LEU A 171 0.03 1.70 9.98
C LEU A 171 -0.77 2.61 9.03
N PHE A 172 -0.31 3.85 8.93
CA PHE A 172 -1.00 4.90 8.20
C PHE A 172 0.00 5.62 7.33
N LEU A 173 -0.48 5.99 6.15
CA LEU A 173 0.20 6.87 5.24
C LEU A 173 -0.07 8.33 5.68
N SER A 174 0.97 9.16 5.69
CA SER A 174 0.80 10.59 5.92
C SER A 174 0.09 11.22 4.71
N PRO A 175 -0.69 12.31 4.86
CA PRO A 175 -1.25 13.03 3.72
C PRO A 175 -0.21 13.43 2.67
N MET A 176 1.01 13.76 3.10
CA MET A 176 2.13 14.07 2.21
C MET A 176 2.63 12.84 1.47
N ASP A 177 2.69 11.68 2.15
CA ASP A 177 3.06 10.41 1.53
C ASP A 177 1.99 9.99 0.49
N SER A 178 0.70 10.18 0.80
CA SER A 178 -0.41 9.96 -0.14
C SER A 178 -0.30 10.86 -1.37
N GLN A 179 0.06 12.14 -1.20
CA GLN A 179 0.28 13.05 -2.32
C GLN A 179 1.44 12.59 -3.20
N SER A 180 2.56 12.16 -2.61
CA SER A 180 3.69 11.61 -3.36
C SER A 180 3.33 10.37 -4.20
N ILE A 181 2.53 9.45 -3.66
CA ILE A 181 2.06 8.28 -4.44
C ILE A 181 1.21 8.74 -5.63
N ASN A 182 0.29 9.68 -5.41
CA ASN A 182 -0.56 10.20 -6.49
C ASN A 182 0.25 10.93 -7.58
N ARG A 183 1.35 11.60 -7.24
CA ARG A 183 2.28 12.18 -8.23
C ARG A 183 2.92 11.12 -9.09
N LEU A 184 3.45 10.04 -8.50
CA LEU A 184 4.04 8.92 -9.26
C LEU A 184 3.03 8.27 -10.22
N LEU A 185 1.79 8.10 -9.78
CA LEU A 185 0.71 7.57 -10.63
C LEU A 185 0.38 8.53 -11.78
N LYS A 186 0.40 9.84 -11.53
CA LYS A 186 0.20 10.87 -12.56
C LYS A 186 1.33 10.88 -13.59
N ASP A 187 2.56 10.60 -13.16
CA ASP A 187 3.75 10.48 -14.02
C ASP A 187 3.76 9.18 -14.86
N GLN A 188 2.71 8.36 -14.75
CA GLN A 188 2.51 7.11 -15.50
C GLN A 188 3.65 6.11 -15.33
N VAL A 189 4.32 6.13 -14.16
CA VAL A 189 5.32 5.10 -13.84
C VAL A 189 4.58 3.76 -13.67
N PRO A 190 4.97 2.68 -14.37
CA PRO A 190 4.27 1.42 -14.27
C PRO A 190 4.35 0.82 -12.86
N LEU A 191 3.22 0.30 -12.37
CA LEU A 191 3.04 -0.18 -11.00
C LEU A 191 4.10 -1.21 -10.58
N GLU A 192 4.42 -2.15 -11.46
CA GLU A 192 5.42 -3.19 -11.21
C GLU A 192 6.79 -2.62 -10.81
N TYR A 193 7.24 -1.56 -11.50
CA TYR A 193 8.51 -0.90 -11.20
C TYR A 193 8.46 -0.16 -9.87
N ILE A 194 7.34 0.49 -9.56
CA ILE A 194 7.17 1.19 -8.29
C ILE A 194 7.30 0.19 -7.13
N LEU A 195 6.56 -0.92 -7.18
CA LEU A 195 6.57 -1.93 -6.13
C LEU A 195 7.97 -2.56 -5.95
N LYS A 196 8.64 -2.87 -7.05
CA LYS A 196 10.00 -3.41 -7.05
C LYS A 196 11.01 -2.44 -6.43
N TRP A 197 10.98 -1.17 -6.84
CA TRP A 197 11.95 -0.19 -6.37
C TRP A 197 11.72 0.25 -4.94
N ILE A 198 10.49 0.17 -4.41
CA ILE A 198 10.27 0.31 -2.96
C ILE A 198 11.10 -0.73 -2.21
N ASP A 199 11.03 -2.00 -2.58
CA ASP A 199 11.82 -3.04 -1.90
C ASP A 199 13.32 -2.77 -1.98
N GLU A 200 13.81 -2.49 -3.18
CA GLU A 200 15.24 -2.23 -3.42
C GLU A 200 15.74 -1.01 -2.64
N ILE A 201 14.98 0.09 -2.61
CA ILE A 201 15.35 1.29 -1.85
C ILE A 201 15.46 0.99 -0.36
N PHE A 202 14.51 0.22 0.20
CA PHE A 202 14.58 -0.18 1.60
C PHE A 202 15.72 -1.16 1.90
N ASN A 203 16.07 -2.04 0.94
CA ASN A 203 17.17 -2.99 1.09
C ASN A 203 18.55 -2.33 0.98
N GLU A 204 18.69 -1.31 0.12
CA GLU A 204 19.93 -0.54 -0.07
C GLU A 204 20.17 0.50 1.03
N TYR A 205 19.14 0.84 1.80
CA TYR A 205 19.20 1.86 2.83
C TYR A 205 20.14 1.45 3.98
N LYS A 206 21.12 2.33 4.28
CA LYS A 206 22.11 2.13 5.34
C LYS A 206 21.89 3.15 6.48
N PRO A 207 21.27 2.74 7.60
CA PRO A 207 21.07 3.60 8.75
C PRO A 207 22.39 4.11 9.33
N LYS A 208 22.47 5.40 9.67
CA LYS A 208 23.62 5.99 10.38
C LYS A 208 23.58 5.77 11.89
N HIS A 209 22.39 5.60 12.44
CA HIS A 209 22.16 5.37 13.86
C HIS A 209 20.85 4.61 14.10
N ARG A 210 20.61 4.14 15.33
CA ARG A 210 19.43 3.33 15.70
C ARG A 210 18.06 3.91 15.32
N ALA A 211 17.92 5.23 15.24
CA ALA A 211 16.67 5.92 14.88
C ALA A 211 16.61 6.40 13.42
N ASP A 212 17.57 5.98 12.59
CA ASP A 212 17.67 6.38 11.18
C ASP A 212 16.92 5.34 10.35
N THR A 213 15.74 5.73 9.87
CA THR A 213 14.85 4.87 9.08
C THR A 213 14.24 5.70 7.97
N ILE A 214 13.74 5.05 6.92
CA ILE A 214 12.95 5.73 5.89
C ILE A 214 11.60 6.14 6.51
N LYS A 215 11.42 7.45 6.76
CA LYS A 215 10.24 8.00 7.44
C LYS A 215 9.15 8.50 6.50
N SER A 216 9.44 8.75 5.23
CA SER A 216 8.50 9.32 4.27
C SER A 216 8.60 8.64 2.91
N PHE A 217 7.48 8.58 2.21
CA PHE A 217 7.42 8.05 0.86
C PHE A 217 8.17 8.95 -0.13
N ALA A 218 8.28 10.25 0.17
CA ALA A 218 9.09 11.20 -0.61
C ALA A 218 10.55 10.74 -0.82
N TYR A 219 11.13 10.00 0.14
CA TYR A 219 12.46 9.40 -0.03
C TYR A 219 12.46 8.33 -1.13
N CYS A 220 11.44 7.46 -1.12
CA CYS A 220 11.27 6.42 -2.13
C CYS A 220 10.92 7.01 -3.49
N GLU A 221 10.04 8.02 -3.53
CA GLU A 221 9.63 8.76 -4.73
C GLU A 221 10.85 9.27 -5.51
N LYS A 222 11.81 9.90 -4.82
CA LYS A 222 13.04 10.38 -5.47
C LYS A 222 13.83 9.23 -6.11
N GLY A 223 14.07 8.15 -5.37
CA GLY A 223 14.80 6.99 -5.90
C GLY A 223 14.09 6.30 -7.07
N ILE A 224 12.76 6.22 -7.02
CA ILE A 224 11.92 5.70 -8.10
C ILE A 224 12.05 6.55 -9.36
N LEU A 225 11.94 7.88 -9.23
CA LEU A 225 12.05 8.80 -10.36
C LEU A 225 13.46 8.77 -10.99
N ASP A 226 14.51 8.71 -10.18
CA ASP A 226 15.89 8.61 -10.66
C ASP A 226 16.11 7.33 -11.50
N ARG A 227 15.58 6.20 -11.02
CA ARG A 227 15.65 4.91 -11.72
C ARG A 227 14.79 4.89 -12.98
N TRP A 228 13.60 5.48 -12.94
CA TRP A 228 12.72 5.63 -14.09
C TRP A 228 13.36 6.47 -15.19
N ALA A 229 13.92 7.63 -14.85
CA ALA A 229 14.63 8.48 -15.80
C ALA A 229 15.81 7.78 -16.46
N LYS A 230 16.54 6.94 -15.71
CA LYS A 230 17.65 6.13 -16.24
C LYS A 230 17.17 5.09 -17.27
N LEU A 231 16.06 4.40 -17.01
CA LEU A 231 15.47 3.45 -17.97
C LEU A 231 15.01 4.14 -19.25
N GLN A 232 14.36 5.30 -19.13
CA GLN A 232 13.91 6.07 -20.29
C GLN A 232 15.08 6.52 -21.16
N ARG A 233 16.20 6.95 -20.56
CA ARG A 233 17.43 7.29 -21.28
C ARG A 233 18.09 6.10 -21.99
N GLN A 234 18.03 4.91 -21.38
CA GLN A 234 18.56 3.69 -22.00
C GLN A 234 17.71 3.26 -23.19
N GLN A 235 16.39 3.40 -23.11
CA GLN A 235 15.48 3.13 -24.22
C GLN A 235 15.63 4.16 -25.35
N SER A 236 15.89 5.44 -25.03
CA SER A 236 16.16 6.46 -26.05
C SER A 236 17.51 6.29 -26.75
N ASN A 237 18.53 5.77 -26.06
CA ASN A 237 19.85 5.48 -26.65
C ASN A 237 19.86 4.23 -27.56
N VAL A 238 18.77 3.46 -27.60
CA VAL A 238 18.58 2.32 -28.52
C VAL A 238 17.84 2.75 -29.81
N LYS A 239 17.39 4.02 -29.92
CA LYS A 239 16.93 4.54 -31.22
C LYS A 239 18.13 4.69 -32.15
N GLU A 240 18.06 3.96 -33.25
CA GLU A 240 19.00 3.81 -34.37
C GLU A 240 20.11 4.87 -34.43
N PHE A 241 21.36 4.40 -34.40
CA PHE A 241 22.45 5.13 -35.05
C PHE A 241 21.98 5.52 -36.44
N PRO A 242 22.01 6.81 -36.84
CA PRO A 242 21.71 7.17 -38.21
C PRO A 242 22.67 6.38 -39.09
N ASN A 243 22.11 5.48 -39.90
CA ASN A 243 22.87 4.66 -40.83
C ASN A 243 23.71 5.62 -41.66
N LYS A 244 25.03 5.69 -41.39
CA LYS A 244 25.94 6.51 -42.20
C LYS A 244 25.73 6.03 -43.61
N LYS A 245 25.15 6.88 -44.48
CA LYS A 245 25.08 6.63 -45.91
C LYS A 245 26.47 6.14 -46.31
N LYS A 246 26.57 4.89 -46.75
CA LYS A 246 27.77 4.41 -47.43
C LYS A 246 27.93 5.35 -48.62
N GLN A 247 28.79 6.36 -48.50
CA GLN A 247 29.37 6.98 -49.68
C GLN A 247 30.06 5.82 -50.40
N ASN A 248 29.57 5.53 -51.60
CA ASN A 248 30.11 4.47 -52.43
C ASN A 248 31.62 4.73 -52.54
N SER A 249 32.43 3.86 -51.93
CA SER A 249 33.88 4.06 -51.81
C SER A 249 34.56 4.21 -53.17
N PHE A 250 33.87 3.81 -54.24
CA PHE A 250 34.27 3.94 -55.62
C PHE A 250 34.28 5.41 -56.11
N ASP A 251 33.31 6.23 -55.69
CA ASP A 251 33.21 7.63 -56.11
C ASP A 251 34.33 8.48 -55.48
N ALA A 252 34.65 8.23 -54.21
CA ALA A 252 35.74 8.88 -53.51
C ALA A 252 37.12 8.49 -54.09
N LEU A 253 37.27 7.24 -54.54
CA LEU A 253 38.49 6.77 -55.20
C LEU A 253 38.65 7.39 -56.60
N ALA A 254 37.55 7.53 -57.34
CA ALA A 254 37.52 8.13 -58.67
C ALA A 254 37.79 9.64 -58.65
N GLU A 255 37.39 10.34 -57.58
CA GLU A 255 37.69 11.76 -57.38
C GLU A 255 39.15 11.97 -56.98
N TYR A 256 39.70 11.13 -56.09
CA TYR A 256 41.11 11.14 -55.73
C TYR A 256 42.04 10.85 -56.92
N ALA A 257 41.69 9.86 -57.75
CA ALA A 257 42.44 9.53 -58.96
C ALA A 257 42.43 10.68 -60.00
N ARG A 258 41.32 11.43 -60.09
CA ARG A 258 41.23 12.64 -60.93
C ARG A 258 42.12 13.78 -60.43
N GLU A 259 42.14 14.03 -59.12
CA GLU A 259 43.00 15.09 -58.55
C GLU A 259 44.50 14.78 -58.66
N HIS A 260 44.88 13.50 -58.60
CA HIS A 260 46.28 13.07 -58.60
C HIS A 260 46.78 12.56 -59.95
N GLY A 261 45.96 12.68 -61.01
CA GLY A 261 46.35 12.31 -62.38
C GLY A 261 46.62 10.82 -62.58
N ILE A 262 45.99 9.95 -61.78
CA ILE A 262 46.19 8.49 -61.84
C ILE A 262 45.21 7.91 -62.86
N GLN A 263 45.73 7.36 -63.95
CA GLN A 263 44.92 6.72 -64.98
C GLN A 263 44.42 5.35 -64.48
N MET A 264 43.15 5.26 -64.12
CA MET A 264 42.50 4.01 -63.71
C MET A 264 42.35 3.11 -64.95
N GLY A 265 43.11 2.02 -65.01
CA GLY A 265 43.07 1.05 -66.10
C GLY A 265 41.71 0.37 -66.21
N GLY A 266 41.22 0.21 -67.44
CA GLY A 266 39.98 -0.51 -67.76
C GLY A 266 40.10 -2.02 -67.64
#